data_AF-A0A4S4NHA7-F1
#
_entry.id   AF-A0A4S4NHA7-F1
#
_cell.length_a   1.000
_cell.length_b   1.000
_cell.length_c   1.000
_cell.angle_alpha   90.00
_cell.angle_beta   90.00
_cell.angle_gamma   90.00
#
_symmetry.space_group_name_H-M   'P 1'
#
loop_
_entity.id
_entity.type
_entity.pdbx_description
1 polymer ?
#
loop_
_entity_poly.entity_id
_entity_poly.type
_entity_poly.pdbx_seq_one_letter_code
_entity_poly.pdbx_strand_id
1 'polypeptide(L)'
;MLVLMGCASVSFAQDPADIFHKTVDVDAVNQISFDVYPKDQVEFRSWPGDDLLIETTVQIKNVKQDILDFYMRQKRYVLKPQVTGDEMQLVSYDKNRRMVKGTEGTAAEEVVIVVYLPEDFTPAGDRQYTRISR
;
A
#
# COMPACT_ATOMS: atom_id res chain seq x y z
N MET A 1 27.46 44.80 24.07
CA MET A 1 27.94 43.76 23.13
C MET A 1 26.88 42.68 23.10
N LEU A 2 26.08 42.62 22.04
CA LEU A 2 24.99 41.63 21.88
C LEU A 2 25.49 40.57 20.88
N VAL A 3 25.67 39.33 21.34
CA VAL A 3 26.08 38.21 20.47
C VAL A 3 24.81 37.53 19.97
N LEU A 4 24.46 37.73 18.71
CA LEU A 4 23.41 36.98 18.03
C LEU A 4 23.98 35.62 17.62
N MET A 5 23.62 34.58 18.35
CA MET A 5 23.97 33.19 18.03
C MET A 5 22.96 32.68 17.01
N GLY A 6 23.36 32.61 15.74
CA GLY A 6 22.54 32.06 14.66
C GLY A 6 22.49 30.55 14.73
N CYS A 7 21.31 29.98 14.99
CA CYS A 7 21.07 28.55 14.84
C CYS A 7 21.00 28.21 13.35
N ALA A 8 22.02 27.54 12.83
CA ALA A 8 21.96 26.93 11.50
C ALA A 8 21.03 25.70 11.57
N SER A 9 19.85 25.80 10.98
CA SER A 9 18.97 24.65 10.75
C SER A 9 19.53 23.81 9.61
N VAL A 10 20.23 22.72 9.95
CA VAL A 10 20.65 21.72 8.98
C VAL A 10 19.39 20.93 8.58
N SER A 11 18.82 21.24 7.42
CA SER A 11 17.67 20.53 6.90
C SER A 11 18.16 19.22 6.28
N PHE A 12 18.15 18.13 7.04
CA PHE A 12 18.28 16.79 6.47
C PHE A 12 17.00 16.51 5.68
N ALA A 13 17.10 16.33 4.36
CA ALA A 13 15.97 15.87 3.56
C ALA A 13 15.55 14.49 4.09
N GLN A 14 14.30 14.37 4.54
CA GLN A 14 13.72 13.10 4.93
C GLN A 14 13.49 12.25 3.68
N ASP A 15 13.68 10.93 3.78
CA ASP A 15 13.36 10.00 2.69
C ASP A 15 11.88 10.13 2.30
N PRO A 16 11.55 10.25 1.00
CA PRO A 16 10.18 10.33 0.52
C PRO A 16 9.29 9.21 1.04
N ALA A 17 8.14 9.59 1.58
CA ALA A 17 7.08 8.67 2.01
C ALA A 17 5.71 9.25 1.68
N ASP A 18 4.76 8.37 1.36
CA ASP A 18 3.36 8.74 1.11
C ASP A 18 2.43 7.63 1.59
N ILE A 19 1.21 8.02 2.00
CA ILE A 19 0.16 7.11 2.46
C ILE A 19 -1.09 7.42 1.65
N PHE A 20 -1.70 6.39 1.08
CA PHE A 20 -2.95 6.54 0.37
C PHE A 20 -3.93 5.43 0.71
N HIS A 21 -5.21 5.75 0.55
CA HIS A 21 -6.32 4.88 0.87
C HIS A 21 -7.12 4.53 -0.37
N LYS A 22 -7.67 3.32 -0.39
CA LYS A 22 -8.58 2.86 -1.43
C LYS A 22 -9.69 2.02 -0.82
N THR A 23 -10.92 2.39 -1.14
CA THR A 23 -12.11 1.60 -0.85
C THR A 23 -12.45 0.69 -2.02
N VAL A 24 -12.91 -0.53 -1.73
CA VAL A 24 -13.35 -1.52 -2.71
C VAL A 24 -14.67 -2.12 -2.26
N ASP A 25 -15.70 -1.95 -3.09
CA ASP A 25 -17.02 -2.56 -2.91
C ASP A 25 -16.91 -4.09 -3.00
N VAL A 26 -17.46 -4.78 -2.01
CA VAL A 26 -17.45 -6.24 -1.91
C VAL A 26 -18.86 -6.83 -1.93
N ASP A 27 -19.93 -6.04 -2.03
CA ASP A 27 -21.32 -6.50 -1.89
C ASP A 27 -21.69 -7.62 -2.86
N ALA A 28 -21.11 -7.60 -4.06
CA ALA A 28 -21.39 -8.55 -5.13
C ALA A 28 -20.55 -9.85 -5.05
N VAL A 29 -19.69 -10.01 -4.04
CA VAL A 29 -18.81 -11.18 -3.92
C VAL A 29 -18.92 -11.84 -2.55
N ASN A 30 -18.77 -13.16 -2.54
CA ASN A 30 -18.70 -13.99 -1.34
C ASN A 30 -17.30 -14.51 -1.05
N GLN A 31 -16.35 -14.37 -1.99
CA GLN A 31 -14.97 -14.77 -1.78
C GLN A 31 -14.00 -13.66 -2.19
N ILE A 32 -12.99 -13.42 -1.35
CA ILE A 32 -11.93 -12.45 -1.60
C ILE A 32 -10.57 -13.14 -1.46
N SER A 33 -9.68 -12.95 -2.42
CA SER A 33 -8.29 -13.40 -2.36
C SER A 33 -7.31 -12.27 -2.69
N PHE A 34 -6.09 -12.35 -2.15
CA PHE A 34 -5.08 -11.31 -2.34
C PHE A 34 -3.81 -11.86 -2.99
N ASP A 35 -3.47 -11.31 -4.15
CA ASP A 35 -2.26 -11.60 -4.91
C ASP A 35 -1.38 -10.35 -4.91
N VAL A 36 -0.66 -10.20 -3.80
CA VAL A 36 0.19 -9.05 -3.49
C VAL A 36 1.61 -9.31 -3.99
N TYR A 37 2.26 -8.26 -4.50
CA TYR A 37 3.66 -8.32 -4.91
C TYR A 37 4.53 -8.91 -3.77
N PRO A 38 5.35 -9.95 -4.00
CA PRO A 38 5.93 -10.75 -2.92
C PRO A 38 6.83 -10.00 -1.93
N LYS A 39 7.34 -8.82 -2.29
CA LYS A 39 8.20 -8.00 -1.41
C LYS A 39 7.41 -6.99 -0.58
N ASP A 40 6.13 -6.78 -0.87
CA ASP A 40 5.29 -5.87 -0.10
C ASP A 40 4.84 -6.61 1.17
N GLN A 41 4.82 -5.88 2.29
CA GLN A 41 4.28 -6.38 3.54
C GLN A 41 2.77 -6.20 3.51
N VAL A 42 2.01 -7.22 3.91
CA VAL A 42 0.55 -7.15 3.99
C VAL A 42 0.07 -7.61 5.37
N GLU A 43 -0.80 -6.80 5.96
CA GLU A 43 -1.48 -7.07 7.22
C GLU A 43 -3.00 -7.03 7.00
N PHE A 44 -3.74 -7.89 7.70
CA PHE A 44 -5.20 -7.93 7.64
C PHE A 44 -5.79 -7.59 9.01
N ARG A 45 -6.78 -6.69 9.03
CA ARG A 45 -7.50 -6.26 10.22
C ARG A 45 -8.99 -6.34 9.99
N SER A 46 -9.74 -6.70 11.02
CA SER A 46 -11.20 -6.59 11.00
C SER A 46 -11.61 -5.13 11.18
N TRP A 47 -12.66 -4.67 10.51
CA TRP A 47 -13.26 -3.36 10.76
C TRP A 47 -14.79 -3.38 10.59
N PRO A 48 -15.52 -2.56 11.37
CA PRO A 48 -16.99 -2.51 11.34
C PRO A 48 -17.47 -1.60 10.20
N GLY A 49 -17.32 -2.07 8.96
CA GLY A 49 -17.90 -1.42 7.79
C GLY A 49 -18.14 -2.39 6.64
N ASP A 50 -18.82 -1.89 5.60
CA ASP A 50 -19.39 -2.73 4.54
C ASP A 50 -18.44 -2.92 3.35
N ASP A 51 -17.54 -1.96 3.13
CA ASP A 51 -16.53 -2.01 2.08
C ASP A 51 -15.20 -2.58 2.59
N LEU A 52 -14.33 -3.00 1.67
CA LEU A 52 -12.94 -3.24 2.00
C LEU A 52 -12.16 -1.92 1.93
N LEU A 53 -11.42 -1.58 3.00
CA LEU A 53 -10.52 -0.42 3.02
C LEU A 53 -9.06 -0.89 2.96
N ILE A 54 -8.30 -0.33 2.03
CA ILE A 54 -6.88 -0.60 1.85
C ILE A 54 -6.11 0.67 2.17
N GLU A 55 -5.24 0.62 3.16
CA GLU A 55 -4.22 1.64 3.41
C GLU A 55 -2.90 1.13 2.84
N THR A 56 -2.20 1.95 2.07
CA THR A 56 -0.87 1.62 1.53
C THR A 56 0.09 2.74 1.90
N THR A 57 1.11 2.38 2.68
CA THR A 57 2.24 3.23 3.00
C THR A 57 3.43 2.85 2.12
N VAL A 58 4.02 3.84 1.45
CA VAL A 58 5.19 3.66 0.59
C VAL A 58 6.29 4.57 1.08
N GLN A 59 7.49 4.04 1.26
CA GLN A 59 8.71 4.80 1.49
C GLN A 59 9.79 4.38 0.48
N ILE A 60 10.50 5.36 -0.07
CA ILE A 60 11.65 5.09 -0.94
C ILE A 60 12.86 5.86 -0.40
N LYS A 61 13.89 5.13 0.02
CA LYS A 61 15.12 5.71 0.56
C LYS A 61 16.08 6.13 -0.54
N ASN A 62 16.84 7.20 -0.29
CA ASN A 62 17.87 7.72 -1.20
C ASN A 62 17.33 8.15 -2.58
N VAL A 63 16.09 8.67 -2.62
CA VAL A 63 15.50 9.27 -3.82
C VAL A 63 14.91 10.64 -3.50
N LYS A 64 14.60 11.40 -4.55
CA LYS A 64 13.83 12.64 -4.45
C LYS A 64 12.33 12.36 -4.47
N GLN A 65 11.53 13.25 -3.88
CA GLN A 65 10.07 13.12 -3.81
C GLN A 65 9.40 12.95 -5.18
N ASP A 66 9.92 13.63 -6.21
CA ASP A 66 9.41 13.55 -7.59
C ASP A 66 9.46 12.12 -8.18
N ILE A 67 10.41 11.29 -7.73
CA ILE A 67 10.50 9.87 -8.09
C ILE A 67 9.38 9.06 -7.45
N LEU A 68 9.08 9.31 -6.17
CA LEU A 68 7.92 8.69 -5.50
C LEU A 68 6.63 9.09 -6.22
N ASP A 69 6.42 10.39 -6.45
CA ASP A 69 5.24 10.90 -7.15
C ASP A 69 5.09 10.29 -8.55
N PHE A 70 6.21 10.08 -9.27
CA PHE A 70 6.20 9.41 -10.55
C PHE A 70 5.65 7.99 -10.44
N TYR A 71 6.14 7.17 -9.49
CA TYR A 71 5.67 5.81 -9.31
C TYR A 71 4.24 5.72 -8.81
N MET A 72 3.83 6.65 -7.94
CA MET A 72 2.44 6.79 -7.48
C MET A 72 1.50 7.02 -8.66
N ARG A 73 1.84 7.94 -9.58
CA ARG A 73 1.07 8.18 -10.82
C ARG A 73 1.00 6.96 -11.75
N GLN A 74 2.01 6.09 -11.74
CA GLN A 74 2.01 4.82 -12.50
C GLN A 74 1.16 3.72 -11.83
N LYS A 75 0.52 4.01 -10.69
CA LYS A 75 -0.27 3.04 -9.91
C LYS A 75 0.55 1.82 -9.47
N ARG A 76 1.87 1.97 -9.33
CA ARG A 76 2.81 0.89 -9.04
C ARG A 76 2.46 0.08 -7.79
N TYR A 77 1.94 0.76 -6.78
CA TYR A 77 1.63 0.20 -5.45
C TYR A 77 0.15 -0.13 -5.26
N VAL A 78 -0.68 0.04 -6.29
CA VAL A 78 -2.13 -0.14 -6.18
C VAL A 78 -2.50 -1.62 -6.28
N LEU A 79 -3.40 -2.09 -5.42
CA LEU A 79 -4.14 -3.34 -5.61
C LEU A 79 -5.37 -3.09 -6.50
N LYS A 80 -5.47 -3.83 -7.61
CA LYS A 80 -6.58 -3.77 -8.57
C LYS A 80 -7.54 -4.94 -8.30
N PRO A 81 -8.84 -4.69 -8.09
CA PRO A 81 -9.82 -5.77 -8.00
C PRO A 81 -10.05 -6.39 -9.39
N GLN A 82 -10.13 -7.72 -9.41
CA GLN A 82 -10.52 -8.53 -10.55
C GLN A 82 -11.68 -9.42 -10.10
N VAL A 83 -12.87 -9.18 -10.63
CA VAL A 83 -14.10 -9.90 -10.25
C VAL A 83 -14.41 -10.93 -11.31
N THR A 84 -14.64 -12.17 -10.89
CA THR A 84 -15.09 -13.27 -11.75
C THR A 84 -16.23 -13.99 -11.04
N GLY A 85 -17.46 -13.78 -11.52
CA GLY A 85 -18.64 -14.30 -10.84
C GLY A 85 -18.76 -13.74 -9.44
N ASP A 86 -18.69 -14.62 -8.45
CA ASP A 86 -18.86 -14.33 -7.02
C ASP A 86 -17.53 -14.22 -6.26
N GLU A 87 -16.42 -14.17 -7.00
CA GLU A 87 -15.06 -14.12 -6.46
C GLU A 87 -14.37 -12.82 -6.87
N MET A 88 -13.70 -12.19 -5.92
CA MET A 88 -12.81 -11.05 -6.16
C MET A 88 -11.37 -11.43 -5.83
N GLN A 89 -10.45 -11.11 -6.74
CA GLN A 89 -9.03 -11.13 -6.46
C GLN A 89 -8.46 -9.71 -6.46
N LEU A 90 -7.80 -9.32 -5.36
CA LEU A 90 -7.06 -8.06 -5.24
C LEU A 90 -5.62 -8.30 -5.68
N VAL A 91 -5.29 -7.83 -6.87
CA VAL A 91 -4.01 -8.12 -7.53
C VAL A 91 -3.13 -6.86 -7.58
N SER A 92 -1.86 -6.95 -7.19
CA SER A 92 -0.91 -5.85 -7.41
C SER A 92 -0.88 -5.44 -8.89
N TYR A 93 -1.09 -4.15 -9.14
CA TYR A 93 -1.20 -3.60 -10.49
C TYR A 93 0.10 -3.75 -11.28
N ASP A 94 1.24 -3.42 -10.67
CA ASP A 94 2.57 -3.72 -11.20
C ASP A 94 3.21 -4.87 -10.42
N LYS A 95 3.31 -6.04 -11.06
CA LYS A 95 4.01 -7.22 -10.52
C LYS A 95 5.47 -7.32 -10.95
N ASN A 96 5.92 -6.49 -11.90
CA ASN A 96 7.26 -6.54 -12.49
C ASN A 96 8.03 -5.28 -12.13
N ARG A 97 8.10 -5.02 -10.82
CA ARG A 97 8.71 -3.83 -10.27
C ARG A 97 10.23 -3.84 -10.47
N ARG A 98 10.69 -3.07 -11.47
CA ARG A 98 12.12 -2.78 -11.66
C ARG A 98 12.68 -2.05 -10.45
N MET A 99 13.94 -2.33 -10.12
CA MET A 99 14.65 -1.65 -9.02
C MET A 99 14.70 -0.14 -9.26
N VAL A 100 14.37 0.62 -8.23
CA VAL A 100 14.49 2.08 -8.24
C VAL A 100 15.98 2.45 -8.16
N LYS A 101 16.44 3.34 -9.05
CA LYS A 101 17.81 3.86 -9.00
C LYS A 101 17.82 5.09 -8.11
N GLY A 102 18.64 5.05 -7.06
CA GLY A 102 18.82 6.16 -6.13
C GLY A 102 19.80 7.20 -6.66
N THR A 103 19.81 8.37 -6.02
CA THR A 103 20.77 9.45 -6.34
C THR A 103 22.21 9.09 -5.97
N GLU A 104 22.39 8.21 -4.97
CA GLU A 104 23.70 7.74 -4.46
C GLU A 104 23.95 6.25 -4.74
N GLY A 105 23.19 5.64 -5.66
CA GLY A 105 23.33 4.22 -6.01
C GLY A 105 21.99 3.48 -5.95
N THR A 106 21.85 2.51 -5.04
CA THR A 106 20.61 1.72 -4.91
C THR A 106 19.61 2.42 -3.99
N ALA A 107 18.37 2.56 -4.46
CA ALA A 107 17.26 2.97 -3.61
C ALA A 107 16.62 1.74 -2.95
N ALA A 108 16.17 1.89 -1.71
CA ALA A 108 15.40 0.87 -1.01
C ALA A 108 13.93 1.29 -0.99
N GLU A 109 13.05 0.40 -1.48
CA GLU A 109 11.61 0.60 -1.52
C GLU A 109 10.98 -0.27 -0.43
N GLU A 110 10.22 0.36 0.48
CA GLU A 110 9.48 -0.30 1.55
C GLU A 110 7.98 0.01 1.36
N VAL A 111 7.17 -1.05 1.26
CA VAL A 111 5.71 -0.94 1.03
C VAL A 111 5.00 -1.78 2.08
N VAL A 112 4.08 -1.14 2.80
CA VAL A 112 3.23 -1.76 3.82
C VAL A 112 1.78 -1.54 3.43
N ILE A 113 1.03 -2.63 3.33
CA ILE A 113 -0.39 -2.62 2.98
C ILE A 113 -1.17 -3.15 4.17
N VAL A 114 -2.10 -2.34 4.69
CA VAL A 114 -3.05 -2.78 5.71
C VAL A 114 -4.42 -2.89 5.05
N VAL A 115 -4.96 -4.10 5.06
CA VAL A 115 -6.29 -4.41 4.55
C VAL A 115 -7.25 -4.50 5.72
N TYR A 116 -8.21 -3.58 5.75
CA TYR A 116 -9.33 -3.60 6.68
C TYR A 116 -10.49 -4.34 5.99
N LEU A 117 -10.77 -5.54 6.48
CA LEU A 117 -11.82 -6.44 6.01
C LEU A 117 -13.12 -6.26 6.82
N PRO A 118 -14.28 -6.18 6.17
CA PRO A 118 -15.56 -6.24 6.83
C PRO A 118 -15.67 -7.46 7.76
N GLU A 119 -16.36 -7.30 8.88
CA GLU A 119 -16.51 -8.35 9.90
C GLU A 119 -17.26 -9.60 9.39
N ASP A 120 -18.01 -9.47 8.30
CA ASP A 120 -18.72 -10.58 7.68
C ASP A 120 -17.84 -11.43 6.75
N PHE A 121 -16.54 -11.16 6.64
CA PHE A 121 -15.57 -12.03 5.97
C PHE A 121 -14.65 -12.73 6.97
N THR A 122 -14.50 -14.04 6.82
CA THR A 122 -13.65 -14.87 7.69
C THR A 122 -12.51 -15.54 6.92
N PRO A 123 -11.34 -15.77 7.56
CA PRO A 123 -10.23 -16.46 6.91
C PRO A 123 -10.63 -17.87 6.43
N ALA A 124 -10.39 -18.15 5.15
CA ALA A 124 -10.64 -19.44 4.51
C ALA A 124 -9.34 -20.13 4.00
N GLY A 125 -8.21 -19.42 4.08
CA GLY A 125 -6.90 -19.91 3.63
C GLY A 125 -5.83 -18.82 3.75
N ASP A 126 -4.67 -19.07 3.15
CA ASP A 126 -3.63 -18.03 3.07
C ASP A 126 -4.11 -16.89 2.19
N ARG A 127 -4.30 -15.71 2.80
CA ARG A 127 -4.80 -14.49 2.14
C ARG A 127 -6.10 -14.72 1.36
N GLN A 128 -6.97 -15.58 1.88
CA GLN A 128 -8.27 -15.91 1.31
C GLN A 128 -9.34 -15.77 2.39
N TYR A 129 -10.46 -15.17 2.01
CA TYR A 129 -11.55 -14.84 2.90
C TYR A 129 -12.89 -15.17 2.26
N THR A 130 -13.80 -15.71 3.05
CA THR A 130 -15.14 -16.07 2.61
C THR A 130 -16.17 -15.37 3.48
N ARG A 131 -17.22 -14.86 2.85
CA ARG A 131 -18.34 -14.23 3.54
C ARG A 131 -19.05 -15.26 4.40
N ILE A 132 -19.30 -14.92 5.66
CA ILE A 132 -20.20 -15.67 6.52
C ILE A 132 -21.60 -15.43 5.95
N SER A 133 -22.25 -16.49 5.47
CA SER A 133 -23.63 -16.42 4.97
C SER A 133 -24.52 -15.66 5.95
N ARG A 134 -25.20 -14.61 5.46
CA ARG A 134 -26.22 -13.87 6.21
C ARG A 134 -27.38 -14.76 6.63
#